data_AF-S4NYV8-F1
#
_entry.id   AF-S4NYV8-F1
#
_cell.length_a   1.000
_cell.length_b   1.000
_cell.length_c   1.000
_cell.angle_alpha   90.00
_cell.angle_beta   90.00
_cell.angle_gamma   90.00
#
_symmetry.space_group_name_H-M   'P 1'
#
loop_
_entity.id
_entity.type
_entity.pdbx_description
1 polymer ?
#
loop_
_entity_poly.entity_id
_entity_poly.type
_entity_poly.pdbx_seq_one_letter_code
_entity_poly.pdbx_strand_id
1 'polypeptide(L)' 'ASDDILSGQSTFLVEMNETAAIVKHATLHSLVLLDELGRGTSTYDGTAIASGVCVELAERSCRVVFSTH' A
#
# COMPACT_ATOMS: atom_id res chain seq x y z
N ALA A 1 2.70 0.75 16.68
CA ALA A 1 2.63 2.22 16.48
C ALA A 1 3.66 3.03 17.30
N SER A 2 4.30 2.46 18.34
CA SER A 2 5.27 3.21 19.17
C SER A 2 6.73 3.13 18.69
N ASP A 3 7.07 2.18 17.81
CA ASP A 3 8.48 1.89 17.49
C ASP A 3 9.05 2.81 16.38
N ASP A 4 8.24 3.25 15.42
CA ASP A 4 8.72 4.07 14.28
C ASP A 4 8.79 5.57 14.55
N ILE A 5 8.14 6.07 15.61
CA ILE A 5 8.23 7.50 15.98
C ILE A 5 9.67 7.86 16.40
N LEU A 6 10.43 6.90 16.92
CA LEU A 6 11.81 7.09 17.35
C LEU A 6 12.82 7.13 16.17
N SER A 7 12.44 6.67 14.97
CA SER A 7 13.32 6.61 13.79
C SER A 7 13.26 7.86 12.90
N GLY A 8 12.36 8.80 13.19
CA GLY A 8 12.19 10.05 12.44
C GLY A 8 11.59 9.87 11.04
N GLN A 9 11.08 8.69 10.71
CA GLN A 9 10.40 8.44 9.43
C GLN A 9 8.94 8.87 9.51
N SER A 10 8.41 9.45 8.41
CA SER A 10 6.99 9.76 8.34
C SER A 10 6.18 8.46 8.25
N THR A 11 5.02 8.40 8.92
CA THR A 11 4.11 7.26 8.84
C THR A 11 3.77 6.91 7.38
N PHE A 12 3.60 7.92 6.54
CA PHE A 12 3.38 7.74 5.12
C PHE A 12 4.56 7.02 4.42
N LEU A 13 5.80 7.37 4.74
CA LEU A 13 6.97 6.69 4.17
C LEU A 13 7.03 5.21 4.59
N VAL A 14 6.68 4.90 5.85
CA VAL A 14 6.62 3.51 6.33
C VAL A 14 5.55 2.73 5.55
N GLU A 15 4.34 3.28 5.42
CA GLU A 15 3.24 2.67 4.63
C GLU A 15 3.65 2.45 3.15
N MET A 16 4.37 3.39 2.55
CA MET A 16 4.87 3.24 1.17
C MET A 16 5.95 2.16 1.05
N ASN A 17 6.83 2.02 2.03
CA ASN A 17 7.84 0.96 2.04
C ASN A 17 7.21 -0.43 2.21
N GLU A 18 6.19 -0.56 3.06
CA GLU A 18 5.40 -1.78 3.20
C GLU A 18 4.68 -2.13 1.89
N THR A 19 4.06 -1.13 1.24
CA THR A 19 3.41 -1.30 -0.06
C THR A 19 4.40 -1.72 -1.14
N ALA A 20 5.59 -1.13 -1.18
CA ALA A 20 6.65 -1.52 -2.11
C ALA A 20 7.10 -2.99 -1.89
N ALA A 21 7.19 -3.43 -0.63
CA ALA A 21 7.48 -4.82 -0.32
C ALA A 21 6.37 -5.77 -0.79
N ILE A 22 5.11 -5.41 -0.59
CA ILE A 22 3.94 -6.15 -1.10
C ILE A 22 4.03 -6.33 -2.61
N VAL A 23 4.18 -5.22 -3.36
CA VAL A 23 4.25 -5.25 -4.83
C VAL A 23 5.45 -6.07 -5.31
N LYS A 24 6.60 -5.91 -4.67
CA LYS A 24 7.83 -6.64 -5.05
C LYS A 24 7.70 -8.14 -4.89
N HIS A 25 6.98 -8.61 -3.87
CA HIS A 25 6.89 -10.03 -3.51
C HIS A 25 5.55 -10.70 -3.87
N ALA A 26 4.55 -9.92 -4.32
CA ALA A 26 3.27 -10.46 -4.74
C ALA A 26 3.43 -11.40 -5.95
N THR A 27 2.82 -12.58 -5.83
CA THR A 27 2.74 -13.61 -6.86
C THR A 27 1.27 -13.96 -7.14
N LEU A 28 1.01 -14.74 -8.18
CA LEU A 28 -0.32 -15.27 -8.51
C LEU A 28 -1.02 -15.97 -7.32
N HIS A 29 -0.25 -16.58 -6.40
CA HIS A 29 -0.80 -17.32 -5.27
C HIS A 29 -0.98 -16.48 -4.00
N SER A 30 -0.50 -15.23 -4.01
CA SER A 30 -0.60 -14.31 -2.88
C SER A 30 -2.05 -13.92 -2.59
N LEU A 31 -2.33 -13.67 -1.31
CA LEU A 31 -3.47 -12.91 -0.84
C LEU A 31 -2.94 -11.60 -0.27
N VAL A 32 -3.35 -10.47 -0.84
CA VAL A 32 -2.95 -9.13 -0.42
C VAL A 32 -4.13 -8.45 0.26
N LEU A 33 -3.88 -7.89 1.44
CA LEU A 33 -4.85 -7.10 2.19
C LEU A 33 -4.32 -5.67 2.25
N LEU A 34 -5.10 -4.72 1.74
CA LEU A 34 -4.81 -3.29 1.77
C LEU A 34 -5.87 -2.58 2.61
N ASP A 35 -5.46 -1.63 3.43
CA ASP A 35 -6.34 -0.84 4.27
C ASP A 35 -5.97 0.64 4.18
N GLU A 36 -6.92 1.46 3.73
CA GLU A 36 -6.80 2.93 3.62
C GLU A 36 -5.50 3.45 2.98
N LEU A 37 -5.00 2.73 1.96
CA LEU A 37 -3.75 3.09 1.28
C LEU A 37 -3.83 4.50 0.69
N GLY A 38 -2.87 5.35 1.07
CA GLY A 38 -2.76 6.73 0.58
C GLY A 38 -3.36 7.81 1.49
N ARG A 39 -3.87 7.48 2.70
CA ARG A 39 -4.48 8.48 3.61
C ARG A 39 -3.50 9.58 4.09
N GLY A 40 -2.20 9.32 4.05
CA GLY A 40 -1.15 10.23 4.56
C GLY A 40 -0.69 11.32 3.57
N THR A 41 -1.36 11.51 2.43
CA THR A 41 -1.00 12.49 1.39
C THR A 41 -2.23 13.26 0.88
N SER A 42 -2.05 14.11 -0.14
CA SER A 42 -3.17 14.83 -0.77
C SER A 42 -4.19 13.84 -1.35
N THR A 43 -5.47 14.20 -1.40
CA THR A 43 -6.53 13.30 -1.87
C THR A 43 -6.26 12.76 -3.27
N TYR A 44 -5.83 13.62 -4.20
CA TYR A 44 -5.52 13.22 -5.57
C TYR A 44 -4.30 12.30 -5.64
N ASP A 45 -3.24 12.59 -4.88
CA ASP A 45 -2.06 11.73 -4.83
C ASP A 45 -2.38 10.38 -4.19
N GLY A 46 -3.17 10.37 -3.11
CA GLY A 46 -3.59 9.16 -2.40
C GLY A 46 -4.42 8.26 -3.30
N THR A 47 -5.42 8.81 -4.00
CA THR A 47 -6.21 8.07 -4.99
C THR A 47 -5.35 7.55 -6.14
N ALA A 48 -4.41 8.36 -6.65
CA ALA A 48 -3.52 7.93 -7.73
C ALA A 48 -2.61 6.77 -7.30
N ILE A 49 -2.03 6.84 -6.11
CA ILE A 49 -1.19 5.77 -5.54
C ILE A 49 -2.02 4.50 -5.33
N ALA A 50 -3.18 4.62 -4.67
CA ALA A 50 -4.06 3.49 -4.39
C ALA A 50 -4.50 2.78 -5.69
N SER A 51 -4.91 3.56 -6.69
CA SER A 51 -5.30 3.04 -8.01
C SER A 51 -4.13 2.36 -8.72
N GLY A 52 -2.93 2.96 -8.73
CA GLY A 52 -1.76 2.39 -9.40
C GLY A 52 -1.34 1.05 -8.78
N VAL A 53 -1.34 0.98 -7.44
CA VAL A 53 -1.03 -0.26 -6.71
C VAL A 53 -2.08 -1.35 -6.99
N CYS A 54 -3.36 -1.00 -7.04
CA CYS A 54 -4.41 -1.96 -7.36
C CYS A 54 -4.26 -2.52 -8.79
N VAL A 55 -3.94 -1.67 -9.76
CA VAL A 55 -3.70 -2.09 -11.16
C VAL A 55 -2.51 -3.05 -11.24
N GLU A 56 -1.37 -2.70 -10.64
CA GLU A 56 -0.18 -3.55 -10.62
C GLU A 56 -0.44 -4.93 -9.98
N LEU A 57 -1.19 -4.97 -8.88
CA LEU A 57 -1.56 -6.24 -8.22
C LEU A 57 -2.55 -7.06 -9.06
N ALA A 58 -3.51 -6.40 -9.72
CA ALA A 58 -4.46 -7.04 -10.61
C ALA A 58 -3.78 -7.65 -11.85
N GLU A 59 -2.78 -6.98 -12.43
CA GLU A 59 -1.98 -7.50 -13.55
C GLU A 59 -1.22 -8.78 -13.16
N ARG A 60 -0.78 -8.89 -11.91
CA ARG A 60 -0.17 -10.11 -11.35
C ARG A 60 -1.19 -11.22 -11.06
N SER A 61 -2.47 -10.95 -11.25
CA SER A 61 -3.59 -11.87 -10.99
C SER A 61 -3.63 -12.41 -9.56
N CYS A 62 -3.07 -11.67 -8.59
CA CYS A 62 -3.14 -12.06 -7.19
C CYS A 62 -4.50 -11.69 -6.59
N ARG A 63 -4.88 -12.36 -5.49
CA ARG A 63 -6.14 -12.04 -4.79
C ARG A 63 -5.91 -10.82 -3.91
N VAL A 64 -6.75 -9.79 -4.08
CA VAL A 64 -6.64 -8.54 -3.32
C VAL A 64 -7.97 -8.27 -2.62
N VAL A 65 -7.90 -7.92 -1.33
CA VAL A 65 -9.00 -7.28 -0.60
C VAL A 65 -8.52 -5.90 -0.21
N PHE A 66 -9.27 -4.87 -0.62
CA PHE A 66 -8.93 -3.48 -0.34
C PHE A 66 -10.08 -2.79 0.39
N SER A 67 -9.81 -2.34 1.62
CA SER A 67 -10.65 -1.46 2.41
C SER A 67 -10.27 0.00 2.11
N THR A 68 -11.22 0.80 1.62
CA THR A 68 -11.04 2.21 1.26
C THR A 68 -12.33 3.01 1.49
N HIS A 69 -12.23 4.34 1.46
CA HIS A 69 -13.36 5.27 1.63
C HIS A 69 -14.09 5.60 0.32
#